data_AF-A0A352B8H2-F1
#
_entry.id   AF-A0A352B8H2-F1
#
_cell.length_a   1.000
_cell.length_b   1.000
_cell.length_c   1.000
_cell.angle_alpha   90.00
_cell.angle_beta   90.00
_cell.angle_gamma   90.00
#
_symmetry.space_group_name_H-M   'P 1'
#
loop_
_entity.id
_entity.type
_entity.pdbx_description
1 polymer ?
#
loop_
_entity_poly.entity_id
_entity_poly.type
_entity_poly.pdbx_seq_one_letter_code
_entity_poly.pdbx_strand_id
1 'polypeptide(L)'
;MINTLNETHLHKTLKAIYASENEGSVTEQPVGDYIADVVTKNGDVIEIQTGSLGHLIAKIMYYIEEKRSVTVVYPLPCVKYIETTDFTSGKVSRRKSPKKQNLYSMFRELTALCPVILNRRFTLEVIESTVTEERKTTEDAVQSKNGRRRFPKKWLKTGKRLESVGKKHVFHGKSSYRKLIPKGLEDEFSARDLYNALKDGVPGLKMDNIRLMIWVYVHAEIMECTGKKGRSSIYRLK
;
A
#
# COMPACT_ATOMS: atom_id res chain seq x y z
N MET A 1 17.70 11.82 -16.22
CA MET A 1 17.67 10.38 -16.50
C MET A 1 16.31 9.86 -16.04
N ILE A 2 15.46 9.41 -16.96
CA ILE A 2 14.07 9.02 -16.68
C ILE A 2 14.09 7.77 -15.77
N ASN A 3 13.16 7.68 -14.83
CA ASN A 3 13.02 6.62 -13.82
C ASN A 3 12.68 5.22 -14.41
N THR A 4 12.92 5.00 -15.71
CA THR A 4 12.44 3.88 -16.52
C THR A 4 13.14 2.55 -16.22
N LEU A 5 14.36 2.57 -15.66
CA LEU A 5 15.20 1.37 -15.55
C LEU A 5 14.71 0.34 -14.51
N ASN A 6 13.76 0.70 -13.64
CA ASN A 6 13.21 -0.19 -12.61
C ASN A 6 11.67 -0.15 -12.50
N GLU A 7 10.98 0.54 -13.40
CA GLU A 7 9.53 0.63 -13.39
C GLU A 7 8.90 -0.75 -13.71
N THR A 8 8.01 -1.22 -12.84
CA THR A 8 7.29 -2.47 -13.08
C THR A 8 6.10 -2.26 -14.01
N HIS A 9 5.67 -3.28 -14.75
CA HIS A 9 4.46 -3.21 -15.57
C HIS A 9 3.24 -2.75 -14.75
N LEU A 10 3.08 -3.26 -13.52
CA LEU A 10 2.06 -2.81 -12.57
C LEU A 10 2.08 -1.28 -12.35
N HIS A 11 3.25 -0.69 -12.16
CA HIS A 11 3.39 0.76 -11.96
C HIS A 11 3.01 1.52 -13.23
N LYS A 12 3.59 1.12 -14.37
CA LYS A 12 3.32 1.74 -15.67
C LYS A 12 1.83 1.72 -16.03
N THR A 13 1.16 0.58 -15.82
CA THR A 13 -0.28 0.43 -16.09
C THR A 13 -1.11 1.38 -15.21
N LEU A 14 -0.85 1.43 -13.90
CA LEU A 14 -1.58 2.32 -13.01
C LEU A 14 -1.30 3.80 -13.32
N LYS A 15 -0.05 4.16 -13.60
CA LYS A 15 0.33 5.52 -14.00
C LYS A 15 -0.44 5.96 -15.26
N ALA A 16 -0.53 5.09 -16.26
CA ALA A 16 -1.28 5.37 -17.48
C ALA A 16 -2.79 5.55 -17.22
N ILE A 17 -3.39 4.71 -16.36
CA ILE A 17 -4.80 4.85 -15.95
C ILE A 17 -5.01 6.23 -15.30
N TYR A 18 -4.22 6.57 -14.30
CA TYR A 18 -4.37 7.84 -13.57
C TYR A 18 -4.09 9.06 -14.44
N ALA A 19 -3.12 9.00 -15.35
CA ALA A 19 -2.90 10.07 -16.31
C ALA A 19 -4.12 10.27 -17.23
N SER A 20 -4.73 9.18 -17.71
CA SER A 20 -5.94 9.24 -18.55
C SER A 20 -7.17 9.76 -17.81
N GLU A 21 -7.30 9.49 -16.50
CA GLU A 21 -8.38 9.99 -15.65
C GLU A 21 -8.22 11.48 -15.29
N ASN A 22 -7.03 12.06 -15.50
CA ASN A 22 -6.72 13.45 -15.17
C ASN A 22 -6.36 14.23 -16.45
N GLU A 23 -7.37 14.72 -17.15
CA GLU A 23 -7.20 15.47 -18.41
C GLU A 23 -6.26 16.68 -18.25
N GLY A 24 -5.33 16.84 -19.20
CA GLY A 24 -4.32 17.88 -19.17
C GLY A 24 -3.20 17.65 -18.13
N SER A 25 -3.14 16.46 -17.52
CA SER A 25 -1.99 16.05 -16.72
C SER A 25 -0.76 15.74 -17.57
N VAL A 26 0.41 15.84 -16.95
CA VAL A 26 1.70 15.43 -17.55
C VAL A 26 2.32 14.34 -16.68
N THR A 27 3.00 13.37 -17.30
CA THR A 27 3.63 12.26 -16.59
C THR A 27 5.14 12.44 -16.49
N GLU A 28 5.76 11.87 -15.46
CA GLU A 28 7.22 11.85 -15.27
C GLU A 28 7.85 13.26 -15.25
N GLN A 29 7.15 14.20 -14.64
CA GLN A 29 7.53 15.61 -14.62
C GLN A 29 8.45 15.92 -13.41
N PRO A 30 9.58 16.61 -13.62
CA PRO A 30 10.37 17.15 -12.52
C PRO A 30 9.57 18.13 -11.66
N VAL A 31 9.61 17.94 -10.35
CA VAL A 31 9.04 18.81 -9.32
C VAL A 31 10.10 18.93 -8.22
N GLY A 32 10.92 19.98 -8.31
CA GLY A 32 12.13 20.11 -7.50
C GLY A 32 13.14 19.02 -7.81
N ASP A 33 13.68 18.41 -6.76
CA ASP A 33 14.66 17.31 -6.86
C ASP A 33 14.02 15.94 -7.16
N TYR A 34 12.70 15.88 -7.26
CA TYR A 34 11.96 14.64 -7.48
C TYR A 34 11.27 14.61 -8.85
N ILE A 35 11.06 13.41 -9.40
CA ILE A 35 10.27 13.19 -10.61
C ILE A 35 8.91 12.66 -10.20
N ALA A 36 7.85 13.45 -10.37
CA ALA A 36 6.47 13.07 -10.08
C ALA A 36 5.92 12.09 -11.13
N ASP A 37 5.12 11.11 -10.72
CA ASP A 37 4.55 10.15 -11.69
C ASP A 37 3.50 10.81 -12.58
N VAL A 38 2.59 11.58 -11.98
CA VAL A 38 1.59 12.39 -12.68
C VAL A 38 1.48 13.75 -11.98
N VAL A 39 1.53 14.83 -12.75
CA VAL A 39 1.24 16.20 -12.29
C VAL A 39 -0.04 16.66 -12.99
N THR A 40 -1.06 16.98 -12.20
CA THR A 40 -2.35 17.44 -12.73
C THR A 40 -2.23 18.85 -13.32
N LYS A 41 -3.22 19.28 -14.11
CA LYS A 41 -3.28 20.64 -14.66
C LYS A 41 -3.17 21.74 -13.59
N ASN A 42 -3.61 21.46 -12.37
CA ASN A 42 -3.57 22.41 -11.25
C ASN A 42 -2.24 22.35 -10.46
N GLY A 43 -1.30 21.50 -10.87
CA GLY A 43 -0.01 21.33 -10.21
C GLY A 43 -0.02 20.37 -9.01
N ASP A 44 -1.14 19.71 -8.72
CA ASP A 44 -1.17 18.64 -7.71
C ASP A 44 -0.47 17.38 -8.24
N VAL A 45 0.01 16.53 -7.34
CA VAL A 45 0.83 15.37 -7.67
C VAL A 45 0.11 14.07 -7.32
N ILE A 46 0.23 13.07 -8.21
CA ILE A 46 -0.20 11.70 -7.97
C ILE A 46 1.04 10.78 -8.06
N GLU A 47 1.22 9.95 -7.05
CA GLU A 47 2.34 9.02 -6.88
C GLU A 47 1.85 7.58 -6.86
N ILE A 48 2.32 6.73 -7.77
CA ILE A 48 1.97 5.32 -7.81
C ILE A 48 3.02 4.52 -7.04
N GLN A 49 2.67 3.93 -5.91
CA GLN A 49 3.63 3.14 -5.14
C GLN A 49 3.31 1.66 -5.08
N THR A 50 4.08 0.84 -5.79
CA THR A 50 3.90 -0.62 -5.86
C THR A 50 4.81 -1.41 -4.88
N GLY A 51 5.64 -0.66 -4.14
CA GLY A 51 6.55 -1.11 -3.09
C GLY A 51 6.15 -0.62 -1.71
N SER A 52 7.13 -0.37 -0.84
CA SER A 52 6.83 0.15 0.49
C SER A 52 6.50 1.64 0.45
N LEU A 53 5.42 2.06 1.12
CA LEU A 53 5.00 3.45 1.13
C LEU A 53 6.01 4.37 1.84
N GLY A 54 6.82 3.83 2.76
CA GLY A 54 7.85 4.61 3.45
C GLY A 54 8.89 5.26 2.54
N HIS A 55 9.13 4.69 1.35
CA HIS A 55 10.07 5.28 0.38
C HIS A 55 9.56 6.61 -0.20
N LEU A 56 8.27 6.93 -0.07
CA LEU A 56 7.69 8.17 -0.57
C LEU A 56 7.71 9.31 0.45
N ILE A 57 8.07 9.08 1.72
CA ILE A 57 7.91 10.10 2.78
C ILE A 57 8.60 11.41 2.43
N ALA A 58 9.87 11.38 2.04
CA ALA A 58 10.62 12.60 1.72
C ALA A 58 9.97 13.38 0.56
N LYS A 59 9.52 12.65 -0.46
CA LYS A 59 8.85 13.20 -1.65
C LYS A 59 7.48 13.81 -1.30
N ILE A 60 6.68 13.12 -0.48
CA ILE A 60 5.37 13.61 0.00
C ILE A 60 5.54 14.89 0.83
N MET A 61 6.48 14.90 1.78
CA MET A 61 6.72 16.08 2.62
C MET A 61 7.16 17.28 1.78
N TYR A 62 8.09 17.07 0.84
CA TYR A 62 8.53 18.09 -0.10
C TYR A 62 7.35 18.70 -0.88
N TYR A 63 6.47 17.87 -1.47
CA TYR A 63 5.32 18.39 -2.21
C TYR A 63 4.32 19.17 -1.34
N ILE A 64 4.12 18.74 -0.10
CA ILE A 64 3.25 19.44 0.86
C ILE A 64 3.84 20.81 1.22
N GLU A 65 5.16 20.90 1.42
CA GLU A 65 5.88 22.16 1.67
C GLU A 65 5.76 23.12 0.48
N GLU A 66 5.82 22.59 -0.74
CA GLU A 66 5.55 23.30 -2.00
C GLU A 66 4.06 23.63 -2.22
N LYS A 67 3.22 23.45 -1.20
CA LYS A 67 1.77 23.73 -1.19
C LYS A 67 0.96 22.94 -2.22
N ARG A 68 1.48 21.83 -2.73
CA ARG A 68 0.78 20.92 -3.64
C ARG A 68 0.01 19.87 -2.87
N SER A 69 -1.15 19.47 -3.38
CA SER A 69 -1.84 18.29 -2.89
C SER A 69 -1.17 17.04 -3.46
N VAL A 70 -1.11 15.98 -2.66
CA VAL A 70 -0.45 14.72 -2.99
C VAL A 70 -1.42 13.59 -2.81
N THR A 71 -1.66 12.84 -3.88
CA THR A 71 -2.40 11.58 -3.84
C THR A 71 -1.44 10.42 -4.03
N VAL A 72 -1.31 9.57 -3.02
CA VAL A 72 -0.57 8.31 -3.14
C VAL A 72 -1.55 7.21 -3.52
N VAL A 73 -1.27 6.52 -4.61
CA VAL A 73 -2.02 5.37 -5.09
C VAL A 73 -1.26 4.10 -4.72
N TYR A 74 -1.88 3.27 -3.91
CA TYR A 74 -1.33 2.02 -3.41
C TYR A 74 -2.15 0.82 -3.90
N PRO A 75 -1.67 0.02 -4.86
CA PRO A 75 -2.32 -1.23 -5.22
C PRO A 75 -2.12 -2.26 -4.12
N LEU A 76 -3.21 -2.64 -3.46
CA LEU A 76 -3.27 -3.68 -2.46
C LEU A 76 -3.57 -5.03 -3.14
N PRO A 77 -2.61 -5.96 -3.24
CA PRO A 77 -2.80 -7.21 -3.97
C PRO A 77 -3.62 -8.21 -3.15
N CYS A 78 -4.94 -8.06 -3.15
CA CYS A 78 -5.91 -8.95 -2.51
C CYS A 78 -5.86 -10.35 -3.12
N VAL A 79 -5.61 -10.42 -4.43
CA VAL A 79 -5.31 -11.65 -5.15
C VAL A 79 -3.93 -11.54 -5.77
N LYS A 80 -3.09 -12.54 -5.52
CA LYS A 80 -1.77 -12.62 -6.14
C LYS A 80 -1.57 -13.95 -6.83
N TYR A 81 -1.19 -13.91 -8.10
CA TYR A 81 -0.70 -15.08 -8.82
C TYR A 81 0.83 -15.07 -8.86
N ILE A 82 1.39 -16.26 -9.00
CA ILE A 82 2.81 -16.47 -9.28
C ILE A 82 2.87 -17.23 -10.59
N GLU A 83 3.48 -16.60 -11.58
CA GLU A 83 3.72 -17.17 -12.89
C GLU A 83 5.22 -17.39 -13.03
N THR A 84 5.63 -18.62 -13.34
CA THR A 84 7.04 -18.99 -13.45
C THR A 84 7.30 -19.61 -14.81
N THR A 85 8.13 -18.95 -15.61
CA THR A 85 8.65 -19.43 -16.88
C THR A 85 9.88 -20.28 -16.63
N ASP A 86 9.87 -21.50 -17.15
CA ASP A 86 11.02 -22.38 -17.11
C ASP A 86 12.12 -21.88 -18.06
N PHE A 87 13.36 -21.79 -17.57
CA PHE A 87 14.49 -21.25 -18.33
C PHE A 87 14.84 -22.11 -19.56
N THR A 88 14.73 -23.43 -19.44
CA THR A 88 15.15 -24.37 -20.50
C THR A 88 14.04 -24.61 -21.51
N SER A 89 12.84 -24.94 -21.03
CA SER A 89 11.72 -25.34 -21.89
C SER A 89 10.80 -24.19 -22.30
N GLY A 90 10.91 -23.02 -21.66
CA GLY A 90 9.98 -21.90 -21.84
C GLY A 90 8.56 -22.14 -21.30
N LYS A 91 8.27 -23.33 -20.74
CA LYS A 91 6.95 -23.65 -20.20
C LYS A 91 6.59 -22.72 -19.05
N VAL A 92 5.35 -22.25 -19.04
CA VAL A 92 4.83 -21.35 -18.01
C VAL A 92 3.94 -22.12 -17.05
N SER A 93 4.26 -22.06 -15.76
CA SER A 93 3.40 -22.56 -14.69
C SER A 93 2.77 -21.37 -13.95
N ARG A 94 1.49 -21.49 -13.59
CA ARG A 94 0.76 -20.44 -12.87
C ARG A 94 0.04 -21.04 -11.67
N ARG A 95 0.16 -20.37 -10.52
CA ARG A 95 -0.58 -20.74 -9.30
C ARG A 95 -1.00 -19.51 -8.51
N LYS A 96 -2.06 -19.65 -7.71
CA LYS A 96 -2.45 -18.64 -6.73
C LYS A 96 -1.48 -18.64 -5.54
N SER A 97 -1.13 -17.46 -5.05
CA SER A 97 -0.35 -17.27 -3.83
C SER A 97 -1.23 -17.57 -2.60
N PRO A 98 -0.71 -18.25 -1.56
CA PRO A 98 -1.45 -18.47 -0.32
C PRO A 98 -1.62 -17.18 0.50
N LYS A 99 -0.80 -16.14 0.23
CA LYS A 99 -0.92 -14.83 0.89
C LYS A 99 -2.25 -14.20 0.51
N LYS A 100 -3.14 -14.05 1.50
CA LYS A 100 -4.38 -13.27 1.41
C LYS A 100 -4.17 -11.93 2.08
N GLN A 101 -4.62 -10.86 1.43
CA GLN A 101 -4.66 -9.51 1.97
C GLN A 101 -6.10 -9.01 1.94
N ASN A 102 -6.41 -8.12 2.87
CA ASN A 102 -7.64 -7.34 2.94
C ASN A 102 -7.27 -5.89 3.22
N LEU A 103 -8.26 -4.99 3.20
CA LEU A 103 -8.05 -3.55 3.40
C LEU A 103 -7.14 -3.23 4.60
N TYR A 104 -7.36 -3.88 5.75
CA TYR A 104 -6.57 -3.67 6.98
C TYR A 104 -5.11 -4.13 6.87
N SER A 105 -4.74 -4.87 5.82
CA SER A 105 -3.35 -5.20 5.55
C SER A 105 -2.52 -3.97 5.13
N MET A 106 -3.17 -2.86 4.73
CA MET A 106 -2.50 -1.60 4.42
C MET A 106 -1.81 -0.98 5.63
N PHE A 107 -2.27 -1.28 6.86
CA PHE A 107 -1.73 -0.67 8.07
C PHE A 107 -0.25 -0.96 8.30
N ARG A 108 0.27 -2.03 7.72
CA ARG A 108 1.71 -2.31 7.71
C ARG A 108 2.52 -1.24 6.99
N GLU A 109 1.98 -0.69 5.89
CA GLU A 109 2.63 0.38 5.15
C GLU A 109 2.36 1.75 5.78
N LEU A 110 1.19 1.93 6.40
CA LEU A 110 0.82 3.18 7.05
C LEU A 110 1.68 3.52 8.26
N THR A 111 2.38 2.55 8.87
CA THR A 111 3.31 2.82 9.98
C THR A 111 4.38 3.83 9.58
N ALA A 112 4.87 3.77 8.35
CA ALA A 112 5.85 4.73 7.83
C ALA A 112 5.20 6.07 7.42
N LEU A 113 3.89 6.08 7.11
CA LEU A 113 3.16 7.26 6.67
C LEU A 113 2.53 8.09 7.80
N CYS A 114 2.62 7.66 9.07
CA CYS A 114 2.05 8.38 10.21
C CYS A 114 2.26 9.90 10.21
N PRO A 115 3.45 10.44 9.86
CA PRO A 115 3.66 11.90 9.85
C PRO A 115 2.78 12.68 8.86
N VAL A 116 2.24 12.02 7.82
CA VAL A 116 1.53 12.68 6.72
C VAL A 116 0.08 12.26 6.57
N ILE A 117 -0.37 11.14 7.16
CA ILE A 117 -1.72 10.58 6.89
C ILE A 117 -2.88 11.52 7.24
N LEU A 118 -2.70 12.47 8.17
CA LEU A 118 -3.72 13.46 8.54
C LEU A 118 -3.47 14.85 7.93
N ASN A 119 -2.44 15.02 7.10
CA ASN A 119 -2.18 16.31 6.47
C ASN A 119 -3.31 16.66 5.49
N ARG A 120 -3.81 17.90 5.54
CA ARG A 120 -4.90 18.41 4.67
C ARG A 120 -4.60 18.35 3.17
N ARG A 121 -3.32 18.21 2.79
CA ARG A 121 -2.88 18.09 1.39
C ARG A 121 -2.57 16.65 0.99
N PHE A 122 -2.74 15.68 1.89
CA PHE A 122 -2.44 14.28 1.64
C PHE A 122 -3.71 13.46 1.45
N THR A 123 -3.71 12.64 0.42
CA THR A 123 -4.73 11.63 0.16
C THR A 123 -4.06 10.29 -0.12
N LEU A 124 -4.57 9.23 0.49
CA LEU A 124 -4.18 7.86 0.15
C LEU A 124 -5.34 7.16 -0.55
N GLU A 125 -5.09 6.68 -1.76
CA GLU A 125 -6.00 5.78 -2.46
C GLU A 125 -5.46 4.36 -2.41
N VAL A 126 -6.20 3.46 -1.75
CA VAL A 126 -5.90 2.03 -1.71
C VAL A 126 -6.80 1.31 -2.70
N ILE A 127 -6.20 0.70 -3.72
CA ILE A 127 -6.93 -0.02 -4.76
C ILE A 127 -6.78 -1.51 -4.53
N GLU A 128 -7.87 -2.22 -4.29
CA GLU A 128 -7.85 -3.68 -4.32
C GLU A 128 -7.43 -4.16 -5.71
N SER A 129 -6.48 -5.07 -5.80
CA SER A 129 -5.94 -5.49 -7.10
C SER A 129 -5.69 -7.00 -7.17
N THR A 130 -5.81 -7.51 -8.38
CA THR A 130 -5.25 -8.80 -8.78
C THR A 130 -3.91 -8.54 -9.45
N VAL A 131 -2.83 -9.12 -8.92
CA VAL A 131 -1.47 -8.90 -9.41
C VAL A 131 -0.80 -10.24 -9.69
N THR A 132 -0.11 -10.34 -10.83
CA THR A 132 0.77 -11.48 -11.11
C THR A 132 2.22 -11.09 -10.85
N GLU A 133 2.91 -11.88 -10.02
CA GLU A 133 4.37 -11.84 -9.94
C GLU A 133 4.96 -12.81 -10.94
N GLU A 134 5.81 -12.28 -11.82
CA GLU A 134 6.50 -13.05 -12.84
C GLU A 134 7.86 -13.50 -12.33
N ARG A 135 8.20 -14.74 -12.65
CA ARG A 135 9.47 -15.37 -12.30
C ARG A 135 10.03 -16.12 -13.49
N LYS A 136 11.34 -16.23 -13.54
CA LYS A 136 12.06 -17.16 -14.42
C LYS A 136 12.82 -18.15 -13.55
N THR A 137 12.76 -19.45 -13.83
CA THR A 137 13.67 -20.41 -13.18
C THR A 137 15.11 -20.11 -13.59
N THR A 138 16.06 -20.64 -12.83
CA THR A 138 17.50 -20.51 -13.11
C THR A 138 18.15 -21.87 -12.92
N GLU A 139 19.24 -22.13 -13.64
CA GLU A 139 20.01 -23.37 -13.52
C GLU A 139 20.53 -23.55 -12.08
N ASP A 140 21.24 -22.51 -11.61
CA ASP A 140 21.75 -22.43 -10.25
C ASP A 140 20.81 -21.70 -9.29
N ALA A 141 21.02 -21.96 -8.00
CA ALA A 141 20.35 -21.21 -6.96
C ALA A 141 20.92 -19.79 -6.89
N VAL A 142 20.07 -18.79 -7.13
CA VAL A 142 20.48 -17.39 -7.22
C VAL A 142 19.86 -16.54 -6.11
N GLN A 143 20.61 -15.52 -5.73
CA GLN A 143 20.21 -14.51 -4.76
C GLN A 143 19.13 -13.57 -5.36
N SER A 144 18.26 -12.97 -4.55
CA SER A 144 17.35 -11.93 -5.04
C SER A 144 18.13 -10.67 -5.44
N LYS A 145 17.63 -9.90 -6.41
CA LYS A 145 18.27 -8.65 -6.87
C LYS A 145 18.66 -7.68 -5.75
N ASN A 146 17.93 -7.67 -4.64
CA ASN A 146 18.17 -6.80 -3.49
C ASN A 146 19.00 -7.45 -2.37
N GLY A 147 19.51 -8.68 -2.54
CA GLY A 147 20.33 -9.38 -1.55
C GLY A 147 19.60 -9.85 -0.28
N ARG A 148 18.30 -9.55 -0.11
CA ARG A 148 17.58 -9.76 1.16
C ARG A 148 17.05 -11.18 1.38
N ARG A 149 17.18 -12.09 0.40
CA ARG A 149 16.64 -13.44 0.56
C ARG A 149 17.59 -14.25 1.44
N ARG A 150 17.05 -14.85 2.51
CA ARG A 150 17.80 -15.68 3.46
C ARG A 150 18.60 -16.81 2.80
N PHE A 151 18.02 -17.45 1.77
CA PHE A 151 18.66 -18.52 1.01
C PHE A 151 18.45 -18.31 -0.50
N PRO A 152 19.47 -18.52 -1.35
CA PRO A 152 19.32 -18.53 -2.81
C PRO A 152 18.23 -19.51 -3.27
N LYS A 153 17.60 -19.23 -4.42
CA LYS A 153 16.58 -20.12 -5.00
C LYS A 153 16.80 -20.25 -6.49
N LYS A 154 16.37 -21.36 -7.07
CA LYS A 154 16.39 -21.63 -8.52
C LYS A 154 15.32 -20.84 -9.31
N TRP A 155 15.12 -19.58 -8.94
CA TRP A 155 14.28 -18.63 -9.66
C TRP A 155 14.56 -17.18 -9.25
N LEU A 156 14.36 -16.28 -10.21
CA LEU A 156 14.39 -14.83 -10.04
C LEU A 156 13.02 -14.23 -10.33
N LYS A 157 12.68 -13.19 -9.56
CA LYS A 157 11.55 -12.33 -9.89
C LYS A 157 11.95 -11.44 -11.06
N THR A 158 11.17 -11.50 -12.14
CA THR A 158 11.41 -10.72 -13.36
C THR A 158 10.47 -9.52 -13.46
N GLY A 159 9.26 -9.62 -12.90
CA GLY A 159 8.26 -8.56 -13.05
C GLY A 159 7.12 -8.61 -12.04
N LYS A 160 6.22 -7.65 -12.20
CA LYS A 160 4.89 -7.58 -11.58
C LYS A 160 3.95 -6.94 -12.60
N ARG A 161 2.81 -7.57 -12.90
CA ARG A 161 1.76 -7.00 -13.74
C ARG A 161 0.45 -6.86 -12.99
N LEU A 162 -0.31 -5.82 -13.34
CA LEU A 162 -1.71 -5.68 -12.95
C LEU A 162 -2.55 -6.61 -13.84
N GLU A 163 -3.45 -7.37 -13.24
CA GLU A 163 -4.44 -8.20 -13.96
C GLU A 163 -5.80 -7.52 -13.93
N SER A 164 -6.20 -6.99 -12.77
CA SER A 164 -7.44 -6.25 -12.59
C SER A 164 -7.40 -5.35 -11.37
N VAL A 165 -8.23 -4.31 -11.40
CA VAL A 165 -8.55 -3.46 -10.24
C VAL A 165 -9.93 -3.82 -9.72
N GLY A 166 -10.09 -3.72 -8.41
CA GLY A 166 -11.35 -3.89 -7.69
C GLY A 166 -11.77 -2.59 -7.03
N LYS A 167 -12.28 -2.68 -5.80
CA LYS A 167 -12.75 -1.52 -5.05
C LYS A 167 -11.62 -0.53 -4.75
N LYS A 168 -11.88 0.75 -5.00
CA LYS A 168 -11.04 1.88 -4.58
C LYS A 168 -11.49 2.39 -3.22
N HIS A 169 -10.56 2.57 -2.30
CA HIS A 169 -10.78 3.15 -0.97
C HIS A 169 -9.97 4.43 -0.85
N VAL A 170 -10.64 5.55 -0.58
CA VAL A 170 -10.01 6.87 -0.49
C VAL A 170 -9.95 7.31 0.98
N PHE A 171 -8.75 7.64 1.43
CA PHE A 171 -8.48 8.14 2.77
C PHE A 171 -7.93 9.57 2.69
N HIS A 172 -8.69 10.51 3.26
CA HIS A 172 -8.35 11.91 3.36
C HIS A 172 -8.82 12.45 4.71
N GLY A 173 -7.87 12.93 5.52
CA GLY A 173 -8.12 13.46 6.86
C GLY A 173 -8.64 12.41 7.86
N LYS A 174 -8.87 12.87 9.09
CA LYS A 174 -9.19 12.00 10.24
C LYS A 174 -10.48 11.20 10.05
N SER A 175 -11.49 11.80 9.44
CA SER A 175 -12.83 11.21 9.32
C SER A 175 -12.86 9.96 8.44
N SER A 176 -12.07 9.88 7.37
CA SER A 176 -12.02 8.69 6.50
C SER A 176 -11.44 7.48 7.22
N TYR A 177 -10.43 7.69 8.08
CA TYR A 177 -9.84 6.62 8.87
C TYR A 177 -10.80 6.13 9.96
N ARG A 178 -11.56 7.03 10.61
CA ARG A 178 -12.58 6.63 11.60
C ARG A 178 -13.66 5.71 11.03
N LYS A 179 -13.97 5.80 9.73
CA LYS A 179 -14.94 4.90 9.06
C LYS A 179 -14.52 3.42 9.07
N LEU A 180 -13.25 3.12 9.36
CA LEU A 180 -12.78 1.75 9.54
C LEU A 180 -13.07 1.18 10.93
N ILE A 181 -13.57 1.99 11.86
CA ILE A 181 -14.06 1.50 13.15
C ILE A 181 -15.54 1.11 12.99
N PRO A 182 -15.92 -0.12 13.38
CA PRO A 182 -17.29 -0.57 13.25
C PRO A 182 -18.23 0.25 14.14
N LYS A 183 -19.44 0.51 13.63
CA LYS A 183 -20.51 1.11 14.44
C LYS A 183 -20.93 0.11 15.52
N GLY A 184 -21.15 0.58 16.75
CA GLY A 184 -21.56 -0.26 17.88
C GLY A 184 -20.41 -0.80 18.73
N LEU A 185 -19.16 -0.40 18.46
CA LEU A 185 -18.08 -0.56 19.42
C LEU A 185 -18.29 0.41 20.59
N GLU A 186 -18.02 -0.03 21.82
CA GLU A 186 -18.06 0.84 23.00
C GLU A 186 -17.07 2.01 22.86
N ASP A 187 -17.28 3.09 23.62
CA ASP A 187 -16.39 4.26 23.60
C ASP A 187 -14.96 3.90 24.00
N GLU A 188 -14.81 2.92 24.90
CA GLU A 188 -13.54 2.33 25.28
C GLU A 188 -13.48 0.86 24.89
N PHE A 189 -12.39 0.47 24.21
CA PHE A 189 -12.26 -0.89 23.70
C PHE A 189 -10.81 -1.35 23.70
N SER A 190 -10.60 -2.65 23.77
CA SER A 190 -9.31 -3.27 23.54
C SER A 190 -9.12 -3.65 22.07
N ALA A 191 -7.88 -3.97 21.69
CA ALA A 191 -7.58 -4.55 20.38
C ALA A 191 -8.38 -5.83 20.09
N ARG A 192 -8.73 -6.60 21.14
CA ARG A 192 -9.52 -7.83 21.00
C ARG A 192 -10.97 -7.53 20.68
N ASP A 193 -11.54 -6.49 21.27
CA ASP A 193 -12.91 -6.07 21.04
C ASP A 193 -13.06 -5.55 19.61
N LEU A 194 -12.15 -4.68 19.16
CA LEU A 194 -12.11 -4.21 17.78
C LEU A 194 -11.95 -5.36 16.77
N TYR A 195 -11.08 -6.35 17.06
CA TYR A 195 -10.96 -7.54 16.22
C TYR A 195 -12.26 -8.34 16.14
N ASN A 196 -12.91 -8.58 17.28
CA ASN A 196 -14.16 -9.34 17.34
C ASN A 196 -15.30 -8.63 16.60
N ALA A 197 -15.37 -7.30 16.68
CA ALA A 197 -16.38 -6.51 15.97
C ALA A 197 -16.17 -6.49 14.44
N LEU A 198 -14.96 -6.80 13.94
CA LEU A 198 -14.63 -6.75 12.51
C LEU A 198 -14.50 -8.11 11.83
N LYS A 199 -14.13 -9.18 12.56
CA LYS A 199 -13.69 -10.45 11.98
C LYS A 199 -14.74 -11.14 11.08
N ASP A 200 -16.02 -10.97 11.37
CA ASP A 200 -17.10 -11.62 10.61
C ASP A 200 -17.39 -10.89 9.29
N GLY A 201 -17.19 -9.57 9.24
CA GLY A 201 -17.36 -8.74 8.04
C GLY A 201 -16.09 -8.62 7.18
N VAL A 202 -14.93 -9.07 7.68
CA VAL A 202 -13.64 -8.88 7.01
C VAL A 202 -12.91 -10.23 6.87
N PRO A 203 -13.12 -10.95 5.75
CA PRO A 203 -12.47 -12.23 5.51
C PRO A 203 -10.94 -12.16 5.62
N GLY A 204 -10.38 -13.11 6.37
CA GLY A 204 -8.93 -13.21 6.57
C GLY A 204 -8.33 -12.09 7.43
N LEU A 205 -9.14 -11.35 8.20
CA LEU A 205 -8.65 -10.40 9.20
C LEU A 205 -7.73 -11.12 10.20
N LYS A 206 -6.63 -10.45 10.55
CA LYS A 206 -5.65 -10.96 11.52
C LYS A 206 -5.52 -9.97 12.67
N MET A 207 -5.25 -10.48 13.87
CA MET A 207 -4.96 -9.65 15.04
C MET A 207 -3.79 -8.67 14.80
N ASP A 208 -2.78 -9.08 14.03
CA ASP A 208 -1.65 -8.20 13.64
C ASP A 208 -2.11 -6.95 12.88
N ASN A 209 -3.11 -7.08 11.99
CA ASN A 209 -3.66 -5.94 11.27
C ASN A 209 -4.31 -4.94 12.23
N ILE A 210 -5.04 -5.43 13.24
CA ILE A 210 -5.70 -4.60 14.25
C ILE A 210 -4.69 -3.91 15.17
N ARG A 211 -3.63 -4.63 15.57
CA ARG A 211 -2.54 -4.05 16.36
C ARG A 211 -1.80 -2.95 15.61
N LEU A 212 -1.51 -3.16 14.32
CA LEU A 212 -0.91 -2.14 13.46
C LEU A 212 -1.84 -0.95 13.26
N MET A 213 -3.15 -1.20 13.08
CA MET A 213 -4.16 -0.13 13.00
C MET A 213 -4.16 0.74 14.26
N ILE A 214 -4.27 0.13 15.44
CA ILE A 214 -4.23 0.84 16.71
C ILE A 214 -2.91 1.60 16.87
N TRP A 215 -1.78 0.96 16.54
CA TRP A 215 -0.49 1.62 16.58
C TRP A 215 -0.48 2.88 15.72
N VAL A 216 -0.89 2.78 14.45
CA VAL A 216 -0.96 3.92 13.52
C VAL A 216 -1.90 4.99 14.05
N TYR A 217 -3.06 4.60 14.59
CA TYR A 217 -4.07 5.54 15.07
C TYR A 217 -3.64 6.28 16.33
N VAL A 218 -2.90 5.63 17.22
CA VAL A 218 -2.30 6.29 18.39
C VAL A 218 -1.20 7.27 17.94
N HIS A 219 -0.30 6.84 17.04
CA HIS A 219 0.81 7.67 16.58
C HIS A 219 0.37 8.85 15.70
N ALA A 220 -0.79 8.74 15.05
CA ALA A 220 -1.40 9.81 14.28
C ALA A 220 -2.50 10.57 15.05
N GLU A 221 -2.64 10.36 16.36
CA GLU A 221 -3.63 11.04 17.22
C GLU A 221 -5.11 10.89 16.79
N ILE A 222 -5.41 9.78 16.13
CA ILE A 222 -6.78 9.33 15.83
C ILE A 222 -7.40 8.68 17.07
N MET A 223 -6.58 8.00 17.87
CA MET A 223 -6.94 7.34 19.11
C MET A 223 -5.95 7.69 20.22
N GLU A 224 -6.33 7.41 21.46
CA GLU A 224 -5.45 7.45 22.62
C GLU A 224 -5.59 6.19 23.45
N CYS A 225 -4.54 5.87 24.23
CA CYS A 225 -4.56 4.77 25.21
C CYS A 225 -5.04 5.32 26.54
N THR A 226 -6.23 4.93 27.00
CA THR A 226 -6.84 5.45 28.24
C THR A 226 -6.44 4.66 29.48
N GLY A 227 -5.82 3.49 29.31
CA GLY A 227 -5.32 2.70 30.43
C GLY A 227 -5.20 1.21 30.12
N LYS A 228 -5.39 0.38 31.14
CA LYS A 228 -5.37 -1.09 31.02
C LYS A 228 -6.50 -1.73 31.79
N LYS A 229 -7.06 -2.81 31.24
CA LYS A 229 -7.98 -3.74 31.91
C LYS A 229 -7.32 -5.12 31.92
N GLY A 230 -6.78 -5.52 33.07
CA GLY A 230 -5.92 -6.70 33.19
C GLY A 230 -4.67 -6.58 32.30
N ARG A 231 -4.48 -7.51 31.36
CA ARG A 231 -3.34 -7.51 30.43
C ARG A 231 -3.58 -6.71 29.14
N SER A 232 -4.78 -6.19 28.94
CA SER A 232 -5.19 -5.50 27.71
C SER A 232 -5.08 -3.99 27.88
N SER A 233 -4.42 -3.31 26.95
CA SER A 233 -4.54 -1.85 26.81
C SER A 233 -5.92 -1.49 26.28
N ILE A 234 -6.47 -0.40 26.81
CA ILE A 234 -7.77 0.15 26.44
C ILE A 234 -7.56 1.46 25.68
N TYR A 235 -8.34 1.63 24.62
CA TYR A 235 -8.23 2.75 23.70
C TYR A 235 -9.57 3.44 23.51
N ARG A 236 -9.52 4.73 23.15
CA ARG A 236 -10.67 5.56 22.78
C ARG A 236 -10.33 6.39 21.54
N LEU A 237 -11.33 6.71 20.73
CA LEU A 237 -11.18 7.68 19.63
C LEU A 237 -11.04 9.10 20.19
N LYS A 238 -10.06 9.88 19.69
CA LYS A 238 -9.96 11.33 19.93
C LYS A 238 -10.92 12.08 19.00
#